data_AF-A0A820NNK2-F1
#
_entry.id   AF-A0A820NNK2-F1
#
_cell.length_a   1.000
_cell.length_b   1.000
_cell.length_c   1.000
_cell.angle_alpha   90.00
_cell.angle_beta   90.00
_cell.angle_gamma   90.00
#
_symmetry.space_group_name_H-M   'P 1'
#
loop_
_entity.id
_entity.type
_entity.pdbx_description
1 polymer ?
#
loop_
_entity_poly.entity_id
_entity_poly.type
_entity_poly.pdbx_seq_one_letter_code
_entity_poly.pdbx_strand_id
1 'polypeptide(L)' 'LPFIAISVALAINKQVVLGVIYNPIADDLYSAVQGKGAFKNGRPIQCSKQTKLSLSQILGEY' A
#
# COMPACT_ATOMS: atom_id res chain seq x y z
N LEU A 1 -17.79 -3.27 7.14
CA LEU A 1 -17.10 -4.51 6.74
C LEU A 1 -15.80 -4.59 7.55
N PRO A 2 -15.35 -5.75 8.03
CA PRO A 2 -14.04 -5.88 8.66
C PRO A 2 -12.92 -5.43 7.71
N PHE A 3 -12.00 -4.63 8.23
CA PHE A 3 -10.78 -4.22 7.52
C PHE A 3 -9.61 -5.02 8.10
N ILE A 4 -9.24 -6.08 7.41
CA ILE A 4 -8.07 -6.91 7.78
C ILE A 4 -7.14 -7.02 6.59
N ALA A 5 -5.84 -7.08 6.87
CA ALA A 5 -4.84 -7.40 5.87
C ALA A 5 -3.66 -8.14 6.50
N ILE A 6 -3.04 -9.00 5.71
CA ILE A 6 -1.75 -9.61 6.01
C ILE A 6 -0.67 -8.71 5.43
N SER A 7 0.37 -8.40 6.21
CA SER A 7 1.51 -7.59 5.78
C SER A 7 2.81 -8.40 5.89
N VAL A 8 3.57 -8.46 4.81
CA VAL A 8 4.86 -9.16 4.72
C VAL A 8 5.86 -8.28 4.00
N ALA A 9 7.08 -8.18 4.54
CA ALA A 9 8.17 -7.42 3.94
C ALA A 9 9.48 -8.21 3.94
N LEU A 10 10.29 -8.02 2.90
CA LEU A 10 11.67 -8.50 2.83
C LEU A 10 12.61 -7.33 3.08
N ALA A 11 13.46 -7.48 4.10
CA ALA A 11 14.53 -6.54 4.40
C ALA A 11 15.90 -7.14 4.11
N ILE A 12 16.74 -6.42 3.38
CA ILE A 12 18.15 -6.77 3.10
C ILE A 12 19.00 -5.62 3.64
N ASN A 13 20.04 -5.91 4.41
CA ASN A 13 20.91 -4.88 5.01
C ASN A 13 20.13 -3.79 5.76
N LYS A 14 19.07 -4.19 6.49
CA LYS A 14 18.16 -3.29 7.23
C LYS A 14 17.35 -2.32 6.34
N GLN A 15 17.30 -2.54 5.02
CA GLN A 15 16.45 -1.79 4.09
C GLN A 15 15.33 -2.68 3.55
N VAL A 16 14.09 -2.20 3.57
CA VAL A 16 12.94 -2.91 2.98
C VAL A 16 13.05 -2.83 1.46
N VAL A 17 13.21 -3.97 0.80
CA VAL A 17 13.39 -4.07 -0.66
C VAL A 17 12.12 -4.56 -1.37
N LEU A 18 11.22 -5.23 -0.65
CA LEU A 18 9.94 -5.73 -1.14
C LEU A 18 8.90 -5.69 -0.03
N GLY A 19 7.66 -5.34 -0.37
CA GLY A 19 6.52 -5.37 0.54
C GLY A 19 5.27 -5.89 -0.16
N VAL A 20 4.47 -6.67 0.58
CA VAL A 20 3.17 -7.18 0.13
C VAL A 20 2.15 -6.97 1.25
N ILE A 21 0.98 -6.43 0.88
CA ILE A 21 -0.18 -6.32 1.76
C ILE A 21 -1.35 -7.00 1.05
N TYR A 22 -1.99 -7.97 1.69
CA TYR A 22 -3.11 -8.70 1.12
C TYR A 22 -4.34 -8.62 2.03
N ASN A 23 -5.44 -8.06 1.51
CA ASN A 23 -6.75 -8.11 2.15
C ASN A 23 -7.57 -9.25 1.50
N PRO A 24 -7.77 -10.39 2.19
CA PRO A 24 -8.46 -11.54 1.63
C PRO A 24 -9.97 -11.33 1.46
N ILE A 25 -10.55 -10.34 2.14
CA ILE A 25 -11.99 -10.06 2.08
C ILE A 25 -12.32 -9.30 0.80
N ALA A 26 -11.44 -8.40 0.36
CA ALA A 26 -11.60 -7.61 -0.85
C ALA A 26 -10.85 -8.18 -2.06
N ASP A 27 -10.09 -9.27 -1.90
CA ASP A 27 -9.14 -9.80 -2.90
C ASP A 27 -8.19 -8.71 -3.42
N ASP A 28 -7.68 -7.91 -2.48
CA ASP A 28 -6.84 -6.75 -2.73
C ASP A 28 -5.39 -7.09 -2.38
N LEU A 29 -4.55 -7.28 -3.39
CA LEU A 29 -3.11 -7.49 -3.28
C LEU A 29 -2.35 -6.22 -3.65
N TYR A 30 -1.76 -5.59 -2.64
CA TYR A 30 -0.80 -4.51 -2.82
C TYR A 30 0.61 -5.08 -2.78
N SER A 31 1.46 -4.70 -3.73
CA SER A 31 2.86 -5.11 -3.77
C SER A 31 3.76 -3.97 -4.20
N ALA A 32 4.97 -3.94 -3.68
CA ALA A 32 5.98 -2.96 -4.07
C ALA A 32 7.37 -3.58 -4.02
N VAL A 33 8.22 -3.17 -4.96
CA VAL A 33 9.65 -3.52 -4.99
C VAL A 33 10.45 -2.24 -5.17
N GLN A 34 11.54 -2.11 -4.41
CA GLN A 34 12.43 -0.95 -4.47
C GLN A 34 12.87 -0.68 -5.91
N GLY A 35 12.67 0.55 -6.37
CA GLY A 35 13.00 0.98 -7.74
C GLY A 35 12.04 0.50 -8.84
N LYS A 36 11.03 -0.33 -8.54
CA LYS A 36 10.07 -0.86 -9.53
C LYS A 36 8.63 -0.33 -9.36
N GLY A 37 8.39 0.50 -8.34
CA GLY A 37 7.09 1.08 -8.06
C GLY A 37 6.18 0.18 -7.21
N ALA A 38 4.91 0.57 -7.13
CA ALA A 38 3.87 -0.10 -6.35
C ALA A 38 2.69 -0.48 -7.24
N PHE A 39 2.04 -1.60 -6.91
CA PHE A 39 0.98 -2.22 -7.69
C PHE A 39 -0.18 -2.66 -6.79
N LYS A 40 -1.40 -2.56 -7.31
CA LYS A 40 -2.61 -3.18 -6.77
C LYS A 40 -3.15 -4.17 -7.80
N ASN A 41 -3.25 -5.45 -7.46
CA ASN A 41 -3.72 -6.51 -8.34
C ASN A 41 -3.04 -6.47 -9.73
N GLY A 42 -1.71 -6.30 -9.72
CA GLY A 42 -0.88 -6.20 -10.92
C GLY A 42 -0.92 -4.87 -11.68
N ARG A 43 -1.78 -3.92 -11.28
CA ARG A 43 -1.88 -2.60 -11.93
C ARG A 43 -1.06 -1.56 -11.15
N PRO A 44 -0.26 -0.70 -11.82
CA PRO A 44 0.55 0.29 -11.13
C PRO A 44 -0.34 1.33 -10.43
N ILE A 45 0.07 1.73 -9.23
CA ILE A 45 -0.62 2.75 -8.43
C ILE A 45 0.34 3.89 -8.05
N GLN A 46 -0.21 5.07 -7.81
CA GLN A 46 0.52 6.27 -7.42
C GLN A 46 -0.29 7.05 -6.37
N CYS A 47 0.42 7.81 -5.52
CA CYS A 47 -0.24 8.70 -4.56
C CYS A 47 -1.01 9.81 -5.27
N SER A 48 -2.02 10.35 -4.59
CA SER A 48 -2.72 11.56 -5.07
C SER A 48 -1.75 12.73 -5.19
N LYS A 49 -2.01 13.65 -6.14
CA LYS A 49 -1.23 14.89 -6.32
C LYS A 49 -1.74 16.05 -5.47
N GLN A 50 -2.66 15.80 -4.52
CA GLN A 50 -3.26 16.86 -3.73
C GLN A 50 -2.24 17.47 -2.77
N THR A 51 -2.10 18.79 -2.81
CA THR A 51 -1.17 19.54 -1.95
C THR A 51 -1.90 20.41 -0.92
N LYS A 52 -3.19 20.68 -1.12
CA LYS A 52 -3.99 21.48 -0.18
C LYS A 52 -4.68 20.57 0.83
N LEU A 53 -4.39 20.79 2.11
CA LEU A 53 -4.99 20.05 3.22
C LEU A 53 -6.52 20.11 3.22
N SER A 54 -7.10 21.28 2.90
CA SER A 54 -8.55 21.49 2.83
C SER A 54 -9.26 20.60 1.79
N LEU A 55 -8.51 20.04 0.84
CA LEU A 55 -9.01 19.15 -0.20
C LEU A 55 -8.44 17.72 -0.06
N SER A 56 -7.74 17.44 1.03
CA SER A 56 -7.23 16.10 1.34
C SER A 56 -8.28 15.29 2.08
N GLN A 57 -8.31 13.99 1.83
CA GLN A 57 -9.03 13.05 2.67
C GLN A 57 -8.04 12.41 3.61
N ILE A 58 -8.23 12.62 4.90
CA ILE A 58 -7.49 11.95 5.96
C ILE A 58 -8.46 10.96 6.58
N LEU A 59 -8.20 9.68 6.39
CA LEU A 59 -8.95 8.64 7.07
C LEU A 59 -8.38 8.52 8.49
N GLY A 60 -9.11 9.03 9.48
CA GLY A 60 -8.86 8.77 10.89
C GLY A 60 -9.63 7.54 11.33
N GLU A 61 -9.00 6.67 12.10
CA GLU A 61 -9.67 5.54 12.74
C GLU A 61 -10.54 6.06 13.91
N TYR A 62 -11.78 5.58 14.01
CA TYR A 62 -12.65 5.74 15.20
C TYR A 62 -12.49 4.52 16.10
#